data_AF-K1T6M5-F1
#
_entry.id   AF-K1T6M5-F1
#
_cell.length_a   1.000
_cell.length_b   1.000
_cell.length_c   1.000
_cell.angle_alpha   90.00
_cell.angle_beta   90.00
_cell.angle_gamma   90.00
#
_symmetry.space_group_name_H-M   'P 1'
#
loop_
_entity.id
_entity.type
_entity.pdbx_description
1 polymer ?
#
loop_
_entity_poly.entity_id
_entity_poly.type
_entity_poly.pdbx_seq_one_letter_code
_entity_poly.pdbx_strand_id
1 'polypeptide(L)' 'TFNNGKTNLIIGQSGSGKTVLMKCIVGLLTPEKGEILYDGRNFLNMNKKEKRHCAAKWE' A
#
# COMPACT_ATOMS: atom_id res chain seq x y z
N THR A 1 -2.43 -4.52 9.68
CA THR A 1 -1.06 -4.13 9.26
C THR A 1 -0.42 -5.31 8.55
N PHE A 2 0.50 -5.07 7.61
CA PHE A 2 1.25 -6.12 6.93
C PHE A 2 2.69 -6.11 7.43
N ASN A 3 3.23 -7.29 7.66
CA ASN A 3 4.60 -7.47 8.14
C ASN A 3 5.49 -7.96 7.00
N ASN A 4 6.74 -7.51 6.98
CA ASN A 4 7.69 -7.92 5.96
C ASN A 4 7.92 -9.45 6.01
N GLY A 5 8.10 -10.07 4.84
CA GLY A 5 8.32 -11.51 4.69
C GLY A 5 7.12 -12.39 5.08
N LYS A 6 5.92 -11.82 5.29
CA LYS A 6 4.70 -12.60 5.59
C LYS A 6 3.75 -12.60 4.40
N THR A 7 3.26 -13.78 4.05
CA THR A 7 2.15 -13.93 3.11
C THR A 7 0.87 -13.46 3.78
N ASN A 8 0.17 -12.52 3.13
CA ASN A 8 -1.10 -11.97 3.61
C ASN A 8 -2.21 -12.32 2.63
N LEU A 9 -3.42 -12.56 3.14
CA LEU A 9 -4.59 -12.90 2.35
C LEU A 9 -5.68 -11.85 2.53
N ILE A 10 -6.21 -11.33 1.41
CA ILE A 10 -7.34 -10.40 1.40
C ILE A 10 -8.54 -11.11 0.76
N ILE A 11 -9.57 -11.42 1.54
CA ILE A 11 -10.80 -12.11 1.09
C ILE A 11 -12.04 -11.22 1.24
N GLY A 12 -13.06 -11.54 0.45
CA GLY A 12 -14.35 -10.83 0.46
C GLY A 12 -15.13 -11.03 -0.84
N GLN A 13 -16.42 -10.70 -0.86
CA GLN A 13 -17.30 -10.84 -2.02
C GLN A 13 -16.81 -10.04 -3.24
N SER A 14 -17.17 -10.46 -4.46
CA SER A 14 -16.97 -9.62 -5.66
C SER A 14 -17.55 -8.21 -5.47
N GLY A 15 -16.83 -7.18 -5.92
CA GLY A 15 -17.25 -5.78 -5.71
C GLY A 15 -16.87 -5.16 -4.36
N SER A 16 -16.37 -5.92 -3.39
CA SER A 16 -16.04 -5.41 -2.03
C SER A 16 -14.82 -4.47 -1.96
N GLY A 17 -14.24 -4.05 -3.09
CA GLY A 17 -13.12 -3.11 -3.12
C GLY A 17 -11.72 -3.70 -2.94
N LYS A 18 -11.52 -5.03 -2.93
CA LYS A 18 -10.18 -5.66 -2.75
C LYS A 18 -9.14 -5.18 -3.77
N THR A 19 -9.54 -5.11 -5.05
CA THR A 19 -8.67 -4.63 -6.13
C THR A 19 -8.38 -3.14 -5.99
N VAL A 20 -9.36 -2.35 -5.52
CA VAL A 20 -9.19 -0.92 -5.25
C VAL A 20 -8.18 -0.71 -4.11
N LEU A 21 -8.33 -1.46 -3.01
CA LEU A 21 -7.40 -1.47 -1.88
C LEU A 21 -5.97 -1.82 -2.33
N MET A 22 -5.81 -2.89 -3.11
CA MET A 22 -4.51 -3.29 -3.66
C MET A 22 -3.89 -2.18 -4.50
N LYS A 23 -4.66 -1.54 -5.41
CA LYS A 23 -4.20 -0.39 -6.20
C LYS A 23 -3.76 0.78 -5.33
N CYS A 24 -4.46 1.04 -4.23
CA CYS A 24 -4.05 2.08 -3.27
C CYS A 24 -2.72 1.75 -2.60
N ILE A 25 -2.55 0.50 -2.14
CA ILE A 25 -1.32 0.04 -1.47
C ILE A 25 -0.10 0.18 -2.40
N VAL A 26 -0.23 -0.20 -3.68
CA VAL A 26 0.88 -0.11 -4.65
C VAL A 26 1.04 1.29 -5.26
N GLY A 27 0.22 2.26 -4.86
CA GLY A 27 0.28 3.64 -5.35
C GLY A 27 -0.23 3.85 -6.78
N LEU A 28 -1.00 2.90 -7.33
CA LEU A 28 -1.68 3.03 -8.62
C LEU A 28 -3.00 3.81 -8.50
N LEU A 29 -3.52 3.97 -7.29
CA LEU A 29 -4.72 4.75 -6.99
C LEU A 29 -4.49 5.55 -5.69
N THR A 30 -4.92 6.79 -5.65
CA THR A 30 -4.87 7.59 -4.42
C THR A 30 -6.21 7.46 -3.69
N PRO A 31 -6.24 7.04 -2.41
CA PRO A 31 -7.49 7.01 -1.65
C PRO A 31 -7.99 8.43 -1.39
N GLU A 32 -9.32 8.61 -1.33
CA GLU A 32 -9.92 9.92 -1.07
C GLU A 32 -9.68 10.42 0.37
N LYS A 33 -9.57 9.49 1.33
CA LYS A 33 -9.39 9.77 2.75
C LYS A 33 -8.50 8.72 3.41
N GLY A 34 -7.91 9.10 4.54
CA GLY A 34 -7.05 8.23 5.35
C GLY A 34 -5.58 8.28 4.93
N GLU A 35 -4.81 7.32 5.44
CA GLU A 35 -3.37 7.26 5.22
C GLU A 35 -2.89 5.82 5.02
N ILE A 36 -1.77 5.69 4.30
CA ILE A 36 -1.07 4.42 4.11
C ILE A 36 0.30 4.62 4.73
N LEU A 37 0.60 3.87 5.79
CA LEU A 37 1.86 3.99 6.52
C LEU A 37 2.83 2.89 6.09
N TYR A 38 4.03 3.29 5.69
CA TYR A 38 5.17 2.41 5.44
C TYR A 38 6.30 2.79 6.39
N ASP A 39 6.69 1.90 7.30
CA ASP A 39 7.63 2.18 8.40
C ASP A 39 7.30 3.48 9.15
N GLY A 40 6.02 3.68 9.50
CA GLY A 40 5.54 4.87 10.22
C GLY A 40 5.48 6.16 9.40
N ARG A 41 5.86 6.13 8.11
CA ARG A 41 5.81 7.29 7.22
C ARG A 41 4.62 7.21 6.28
N ASN A 42 3.92 8.32 6.10
CA ASN A 42 2.77 8.39 5.19
C ASN A 42 3.21 8.30 3.73
N PHE A 43 2.94 7.15 3.11
CA PHE A 43 3.27 6.83 1.73
C PHE A 43 2.64 7.79 0.71
N LEU A 44 1.47 8.36 1.02
CA LEU A 44 0.79 9.30 0.13
C LEU A 44 1.57 10.62 -0.01
N ASN A 45 2.22 11.04 1.07
CA ASN A 45 2.99 12.29 1.13
C ASN A 45 4.45 12.14 0.67
N MET A 46 4.90 10.92 0.38
CA MET A 46 6.25 10.66 -0.08
C MET A 46 6.48 11.14 -1.52
N ASN A 47 7.66 11.72 -1.76
CA ASN A 47 8.12 12.07 -3.08
C ASN A 47 8.56 10.82 -3.89
N LYS A 48 8.82 11.01 -5.20
CA LYS A 48 9.17 9.91 -6.11
C LYS A 48 10.49 9.20 -5.77
N LYS A 49 11.41 9.85 -5.05
CA LYS A 49 12.67 9.26 -4.59
C LYS A 49 12.42 8.37 -3.36
N GLU A 50 11.62 8.85 -2.42
CA GLU A 50 11.24 8.10 -1.21
C GLU A 50 10.41 6.85 -1.54
N LYS A 51 9.44 6.97 -2.47
CA LYS A 51 8.64 5.82 -2.93
C LYS A 51 9.50 4.74 -3.59
N ARG A 52 10.50 5.13 -4.39
CA ARG A 52 11.47 4.19 -4.98
C ARG A 52 12.32 3.49 -3.92
N HIS A 53 12.74 4.22 -2.89
CA HIS A 53 13.49 3.62 -1.78
C HIS A 53 12.64 2.60 -1.00
N CYS A 54 11.34 2.86 -0.85
CA CYS A 54 10.43 1.89 -0.24
C CYS A 54 10.32 0.64 -1.12
N ALA A 55 10.10 0.76 -2.43
CA ALA A 55 9.99 -0.39 -3.34
C ALA A 55 11.28 -1.23 -3.44
N ALA A 56 12.46 -0.59 -3.33
CA ALA A 56 13.74 -1.29 -3.34
C ALA A 56 13.99 -2.16 -2.09
N LYS A 57 13.26 -1.93 -0.99
CA LYS A 57 13.37 -2.71 0.26
C LYS A 57 12.49 -3.97 0.28
N TRP A 58 11.83 -4.31 -0.83
CA TRP A 58 10.91 -5.45 -0.91
C TRP A 58 11.60 -6.74 -1.39
N GLU A 59 12.91 -6.68 -1.65
CA GLU A 59 13.80 -7.85 -1.75
C GLU A 59 14.10 -8.44 -0.36
#